data_AF-A0A7V8E039-F1
#
_entry.id   AF-A0A7V8E039-F1
#
_cell.length_a   1.000
_cell.length_b   1.000
_cell.length_c   1.000
_cell.angle_alpha   90.00
_cell.angle_beta   90.00
_cell.angle_gamma   90.00
#
_symmetry.space_group_name_H-M   'P 1'
#
loop_
_entity.id
_entity.type
_entity.pdbx_description
1 polymer ?
#
loop_
_entity_poly.entity_id
_entity_poly.type
_entity_poly.pdbx_seq_one_letter_code
_entity_poly.pdbx_strand_id
1 'polypeptide(L)'
;MKNPPRPPRVLVAKPGLDGHDRGAKVVVQALRDAGMEVIYTGLHASPEAVVKAAIEEDVDVVGLSVLSGAHLPVCRRVCEGLRGTGKAVVLGGVVPQGDEAELRAMGVEAVFRMGAPFEEIAGWIRHRTGKSSPSPASK
;
A
#
# COMPACT_ATOMS: atom_id res chain seq x y z
N MET A 1 15.54 -7.65 -22.30
CA MET A 1 15.43 -8.84 -21.42
C MET A 1 14.11 -8.72 -20.68
N LYS A 2 13.17 -9.67 -20.83
CA LYS A 2 11.94 -9.66 -20.02
C LYS A 2 12.31 -10.15 -18.62
N ASN A 3 12.10 -9.33 -17.60
CA ASN A 3 12.27 -9.78 -16.22
C ASN A 3 11.38 -11.00 -15.98
N PRO A 4 11.85 -12.02 -15.25
CA PRO A 4 11.00 -13.15 -14.89
C PRO A 4 9.76 -12.66 -14.14
N PRO A 5 8.61 -13.32 -14.31
CA PRO A 5 7.40 -12.95 -13.57
C PRO A 5 7.67 -13.07 -12.08
N ARG A 6 7.61 -11.95 -11.37
CA ARG A 6 7.68 -11.89 -9.90
C ARG A 6 6.33 -11.47 -9.33
N PRO A 7 5.94 -11.97 -8.16
CA PRO A 7 4.72 -11.50 -7.48
C PRO A 7 4.81 -9.98 -7.22
N PRO A 8 3.66 -9.29 -7.11
CA PRO A 8 3.63 -7.92 -6.61
C PRO A 8 4.31 -7.83 -5.24
N ARG A 9 5.13 -6.80 -5.06
CA ARG A 9 5.76 -6.44 -3.78
C ARG A 9 5.03 -5.26 -3.18
N VAL A 10 4.54 -5.41 -1.96
CA VAL A 10 3.69 -4.41 -1.29
C VAL A 10 4.29 -4.05 0.05
N LEU A 11 4.53 -2.76 0.28
CA LEU A 11 4.82 -2.23 1.61
C LEU A 11 3.51 -1.79 2.26
N VAL A 12 3.08 -2.48 3.31
CA VAL A 12 1.99 -2.00 4.16
C VAL A 12 2.59 -1.19 5.32
N ALA A 13 2.30 0.10 5.33
CA ALA A 13 2.86 1.04 6.29
C ALA A 13 1.81 1.62 7.23
N LYS A 14 2.22 1.82 8.47
CA LYS A 14 1.40 2.45 9.52
C LYS A 14 2.08 3.70 10.07
N PRO A 15 1.94 4.85 9.39
CA PRO A 15 2.69 6.03 9.74
C PRO A 15 2.08 6.85 10.88
N GLY A 16 2.92 7.63 11.55
CA GLY A 16 2.49 8.60 12.57
C GLY A 16 2.19 7.97 13.93
N LEU A 17 1.21 8.49 14.67
CA LEU A 17 0.88 8.04 16.04
C LEU A 17 -0.28 7.04 16.08
N ASP A 18 -0.63 6.43 14.95
CA ASP A 18 -1.80 5.58 14.85
C ASP A 18 -1.53 4.14 15.35
N GLY A 19 -1.86 3.87 16.61
CA GLY A 19 -1.69 2.55 17.24
C GLY A 19 -2.64 1.43 16.80
N HIS A 20 -3.65 1.69 15.96
CA HIS A 20 -4.68 0.70 15.60
C HIS A 20 -4.26 -0.31 14.51
N ASP A 21 -3.37 -1.25 14.80
CA ASP A 21 -2.76 -2.09 13.74
C ASP A 21 -3.58 -3.29 13.27
N ARG A 22 -4.68 -3.63 13.95
CA ARG A 22 -5.47 -4.84 13.63
C ARG A 22 -5.88 -4.90 12.16
N GLY A 23 -6.45 -3.81 11.62
CA GLY A 23 -6.88 -3.76 10.22
C GLY A 23 -5.70 -3.95 9.25
N ALA A 24 -4.57 -3.28 9.50
CA ALA A 24 -3.38 -3.41 8.68
C ALA A 24 -2.83 -4.84 8.69
N LYS A 25 -2.76 -5.50 9.86
CA LYS A 25 -2.30 -6.89 9.98
C LYS A 25 -3.18 -7.87 9.21
N VAL A 26 -4.50 -7.69 9.23
CA VAL A 26 -5.42 -8.53 8.46
C VAL A 26 -5.23 -8.31 6.96
N VAL A 27 -5.07 -7.07 6.51
CA VAL A 27 -4.74 -6.78 5.10
C VAL A 27 -3.40 -7.39 4.70
N VAL A 28 -2.37 -7.30 5.54
CA VAL A 28 -1.06 -7.96 5.29
C VAL A 28 -1.24 -9.46 5.07
N GLN A 29 -2.01 -10.13 5.93
CA GLN A 29 -2.26 -11.55 5.78
C GLN A 29 -3.02 -11.85 4.49
N ALA A 30 -4.10 -11.12 4.20
CA ALA A 30 -4.90 -11.33 3.01
C ALA A 30 -4.10 -11.11 1.70
N LEU A 31 -3.21 -10.12 1.66
CA LEU A 31 -2.33 -9.89 0.50
C LEU A 31 -1.29 -11.00 0.33
N ARG A 32 -0.79 -11.59 1.43
CA ARG A 32 0.10 -12.76 1.38
C ARG A 32 -0.64 -13.99 0.89
N ASP A 33 -1.84 -14.23 1.40
CA ASP A 33 -2.71 -15.33 0.95
C ASP A 33 -3.07 -15.18 -0.55
N ALA A 34 -3.17 -13.94 -1.02
CA ALA A 34 -3.34 -13.59 -2.43
C ALA A 34 -2.07 -13.76 -3.30
N GLY A 35 -0.97 -14.25 -2.72
CA GLY A 35 0.27 -14.59 -3.41
C GLY A 35 1.25 -13.43 -3.60
N MET A 36 1.11 -12.35 -2.83
CA MET A 36 1.99 -11.17 -2.91
C MET A 36 3.12 -11.24 -1.87
N GLU A 37 4.24 -10.60 -2.20
CA GLU A 37 5.31 -10.38 -1.24
C GLU A 37 4.99 -9.12 -0.42
N VAL A 38 4.80 -9.26 0.88
CA VAL A 38 4.32 -8.17 1.72
C VAL A 38 5.29 -7.86 2.85
N ILE A 39 5.81 -6.63 2.85
CA ILE A 39 6.58 -6.02 3.93
C ILE A 39 5.63 -5.20 4.79
N TYR A 40 5.72 -5.36 6.12
CA TYR A 40 4.95 -4.57 7.08
C TYR A 40 5.89 -3.73 7.92
N THR A 41 5.69 -2.41 7.97
CA THR A 41 6.59 -1.50 8.70
C THR A 41 6.50 -1.62 10.23
N GLY A 42 5.43 -2.24 10.74
CA GLY A 42 5.05 -2.04 12.13
C GLY A 42 4.38 -0.69 12.37
N LEU A 43 4.18 -0.37 13.64
CA LEU A 43 3.59 0.89 14.09
C LEU A 43 4.58 2.05 14.02
N HIS A 44 4.04 3.25 13.84
CA HIS A 44 4.72 4.52 14.03
C HIS A 44 5.93 4.78 13.12
N ALA A 45 5.88 4.26 11.89
CA ALA A 45 6.87 4.63 10.88
C ALA A 45 6.73 6.13 10.54
N SER A 46 7.84 6.86 10.41
CA SER A 46 7.77 8.21 9.84
C SER A 46 7.48 8.12 8.33
N PRO A 47 6.82 9.13 7.72
CA PRO A 47 6.67 9.18 6.26
C PRO A 47 8.00 9.00 5.51
N GLU A 48 9.08 9.56 6.02
CA GLU A 48 10.43 9.43 5.45
C GLU A 48 10.94 7.99 5.52
N ALA A 49 10.71 7.29 6.63
CA ALA A 49 11.07 5.89 6.77
C ALA A 49 10.24 5.00 5.82
N VAL A 50 8.96 5.33 5.61
CA VAL A 50 8.11 4.63 4.63
C VAL A 50 8.65 4.81 3.20
N VAL A 51 8.99 6.04 2.82
CA VAL A 51 9.59 6.33 1.50
C VAL A 51 10.90 5.58 1.32
N LYS A 52 11.80 5.65 2.32
CA LYS A 52 13.08 4.95 2.30
C LYS A 52 12.89 3.44 2.13
N ALA A 53 12.06 2.82 2.97
CA ALA A 53 11.78 1.39 2.90
C ALA A 53 11.16 0.99 1.56
N ALA A 54 10.25 1.78 1.01
CA ALA A 54 9.64 1.50 -0.29
C ALA A 54 10.68 1.47 -1.42
N ILE A 55 11.67 2.37 -1.38
CA ILE A 55 12.76 2.45 -2.36
C ILE A 55 13.74 1.29 -2.16
N GLU A 56 14.23 1.07 -0.94
CA GLU A 56 15.23 0.05 -0.63
C GLU A 56 14.71 -1.37 -0.88
N GLU A 57 13.45 -1.64 -0.55
CA GLU A 57 12.81 -2.95 -0.77
C GLU A 57 12.28 -3.13 -2.20
N ASP A 58 12.45 -2.13 -3.07
CA ASP A 58 11.90 -2.07 -4.43
C ASP A 58 10.44 -2.58 -4.52
N VAL A 59 9.57 -2.00 -3.69
CA VAL A 59 8.15 -2.37 -3.73
C VAL A 59 7.46 -1.75 -4.94
N ASP A 60 6.37 -2.39 -5.38
CA ASP A 60 5.53 -1.86 -6.45
C ASP A 60 4.46 -0.91 -5.90
N VAL A 61 3.94 -1.23 -4.71
CA VAL A 61 2.83 -0.51 -4.07
C VAL A 61 3.15 -0.23 -2.62
N VAL A 62 2.83 0.98 -2.17
CA VAL A 62 2.81 1.38 -0.76
C VAL A 62 1.35 1.53 -0.32
N GLY A 63 0.91 0.64 0.56
CA GLY A 63 -0.38 0.72 1.23
C GLY A 63 -0.26 1.44 2.57
N LEU A 64 -0.78 2.65 2.66
CA LEU A 64 -0.83 3.42 3.91
C LEU A 64 -2.09 3.06 4.69
N SER A 65 -1.95 2.73 5.97
CA SER A 65 -3.07 2.51 6.89
C SER A 65 -3.14 3.65 7.89
N VAL A 66 -4.17 4.50 7.80
CA VAL A 66 -4.33 5.69 8.64
C VAL A 66 -5.75 5.78 9.20
N LEU A 67 -5.89 5.62 10.51
CA LEU A 67 -7.13 5.75 11.27
C LEU A 67 -7.15 6.98 12.20
N SER A 68 -6.04 7.72 12.29
CA SER A 68 -5.88 8.89 13.16
C SER A 68 -6.45 10.20 12.62
N GLY A 69 -7.00 10.20 11.41
CA GLY A 69 -7.40 11.43 10.69
C GLY A 69 -6.25 12.24 10.12
N ALA A 70 -5.01 11.77 10.24
CA ALA A 70 -3.81 12.43 9.71
C ALA A 70 -3.50 12.04 8.24
N HIS A 71 -4.48 11.53 7.49
CA HIS A 71 -4.24 10.95 6.15
C HIS A 71 -3.71 11.97 5.15
N LEU A 72 -4.22 13.20 5.12
CA LEU A 72 -3.76 14.25 4.20
C LEU A 72 -2.26 14.58 4.38
N PRO A 73 -1.77 15.01 5.56
CA PRO A 73 -0.36 15.36 5.73
C PRO A 73 0.56 14.14 5.56
N VAL A 74 0.12 12.95 5.95
CA VAL A 74 0.88 11.71 5.75
C VAL A 74 1.01 11.38 4.26
N CYS A 75 -0.11 11.33 3.54
CA CYS A 75 -0.12 10.96 2.12
C CYS A 75 0.67 11.96 1.30
N ARG A 76 0.57 13.26 1.60
CA ARG A 76 1.34 14.31 0.94
C ARG A 76 2.84 14.01 1.00
N ARG A 77 3.40 13.79 2.20
CA ARG A 77 4.84 13.54 2.39
C ARG A 77 5.30 12.25 1.69
N VAL A 78 4.51 11.19 1.77
CA VAL A 78 4.85 9.90 1.13
C VAL A 78 4.80 10.02 -0.40
N CYS A 79 3.74 10.62 -0.96
CA CYS A 79 3.61 10.78 -2.41
C CYS A 79 4.67 11.74 -2.98
N GLU A 80 5.02 12.80 -2.26
CA GLU A 80 6.14 13.69 -2.60
C GLU A 80 7.46 12.92 -2.66
N GLY A 81 7.78 12.11 -1.64
CA GLY A 81 9.02 11.33 -1.59
C GLY A 81 9.11 10.22 -2.64
N LEU A 82 7.97 9.70 -3.12
CA LEU A 82 7.92 8.64 -4.13
C LEU A 82 7.70 9.15 -5.56
N ARG A 83 7.62 10.48 -5.75
CA ARG A 83 7.36 11.07 -7.06
C ARG A 83 8.43 10.66 -8.08
N GLY A 84 7.99 10.19 -9.25
CA GLY A 84 8.89 9.76 -10.32
C GLY A 84 9.54 8.37 -10.13
N THR A 85 9.30 7.68 -9.01
CA THR A 85 9.84 6.34 -8.77
C THR A 85 9.04 5.22 -9.46
N GLY A 86 7.84 5.53 -9.97
CA GLY A 86 6.91 4.57 -10.55
C GLY A 86 6.11 3.74 -9.53
N LYS A 87 6.39 3.92 -8.23
CA LYS A 87 5.72 3.23 -7.12
C LYS A 87 4.34 3.82 -6.86
N ALA A 88 3.33 2.97 -6.73
CA ALA A 88 1.96 3.40 -6.48
C ALA A 88 1.72 3.62 -4.98
N VAL A 89 0.90 4.61 -4.63
CA VAL A 89 0.45 4.82 -3.24
C VAL A 89 -1.05 4.60 -3.16
N VAL A 90 -1.49 3.77 -2.21
CA VAL A 90 -2.90 3.58 -1.88
C VAL A 90 -3.13 3.82 -0.40
N LEU A 91 -4.34 4.25 -0.05
CA LEU A 91 -4.72 4.60 1.31
C LEU A 91 -5.84 3.70 1.81
N GLY A 92 -5.71 3.19 3.02
CA GLY A 92 -6.78 2.54 3.77
C GLY A 92 -7.02 3.20 5.12
N GLY A 93 -8.27 3.13 5.60
CA GLY A 93 -8.65 3.66 6.90
C GLY A 93 -9.95 4.47 6.89
N VAL A 94 -10.05 5.45 7.78
CA VAL A 94 -11.22 6.34 7.91
C VAL A 94 -10.94 7.62 7.14
N VAL A 95 -11.43 7.68 5.91
CA VAL A 95 -11.18 8.80 4.99
C VAL A 95 -12.51 9.50 4.67
N PRO A 96 -12.68 10.78 5.06
CA PRO A 96 -13.82 11.59 4.68
C PRO A 96 -14.00 11.61 3.16
N GLN A 97 -15.24 11.55 2.68
CA GLN A 97 -15.49 11.54 1.24
C GLN A 97 -15.02 12.83 0.54
N GLY A 98 -15.08 13.97 1.24
CA GLY A 98 -14.59 15.26 0.73
C GLY A 98 -13.09 15.30 0.46
N ASP A 99 -12.30 14.43 1.09
CA ASP A 99 -10.84 14.47 1.01
C ASP A 99 -10.30 13.65 -0.19
N GLU A 100 -11.15 12.84 -0.84
CA GLU A 100 -10.70 11.93 -1.90
C GLU A 100 -10.14 12.68 -3.12
N ALA A 101 -10.74 13.83 -3.48
CA ALA A 101 -10.24 14.64 -4.59
C ALA A 101 -8.84 15.19 -4.30
N GLU A 102 -8.60 15.67 -3.07
CA GLU A 102 -7.29 16.17 -2.65
C GLU A 102 -6.25 15.03 -2.61
N LEU A 103 -6.62 13.87 -2.06
CA LEU A 103 -5.75 12.68 -2.02
C LEU A 103 -5.32 12.24 -3.43
N ARG A 104 -6.26 12.20 -4.39
CA ARG A 104 -5.96 11.87 -5.79
C ARG A 104 -5.04 12.90 -6.43
N ALA A 105 -5.28 14.20 -6.18
CA ALA A 105 -4.43 15.27 -6.71
C ALA A 105 -2.98 15.18 -6.19
N MET A 106 -2.76 14.61 -5.00
CA MET A 106 -1.41 14.40 -4.44
C MET A 106 -0.69 13.17 -4.97
N GLY A 107 -1.39 12.22 -5.62
CA GLY A 107 -0.82 10.98 -6.13
C GLY A 107 -1.27 9.70 -5.43
N VAL A 108 -2.29 9.75 -4.55
CA VAL A 108 -2.92 8.53 -4.04
C VAL A 108 -3.81 7.95 -5.14
N GLU A 109 -3.48 6.75 -5.60
CA GLU A 109 -4.13 6.13 -6.76
C GLU A 109 -5.47 5.46 -6.40
N ALA A 110 -5.61 4.97 -5.15
CA ALA A 110 -6.84 4.37 -4.66
C ALA A 110 -7.04 4.55 -3.15
N VAL A 111 -8.31 4.60 -2.72
CA VAL A 111 -8.72 4.71 -1.32
C VAL A 111 -9.64 3.53 -0.96
N PHE A 112 -9.19 2.68 -0.05
CA PHE A 112 -9.92 1.51 0.46
C PHE A 112 -10.41 1.80 1.88
N ARG A 113 -11.67 2.27 1.99
CA ARG A 113 -12.26 2.62 3.29
C ARG A 113 -12.46 1.38 4.16
N MET A 114 -12.72 1.60 5.45
CA MET A 114 -13.06 0.52 6.37
C MET A 114 -14.15 -0.38 5.80
N GLY A 115 -13.92 -1.70 5.84
CA GLY A 115 -14.83 -2.71 5.30
C GLY A 115 -14.62 -3.06 3.82
N ALA A 116 -13.69 -2.41 3.13
CA ALA A 116 -13.33 -2.78 1.75
C ALA A 116 -12.97 -4.29 1.67
N PRO A 117 -13.54 -5.05 0.71
CA PRO A 117 -13.20 -6.45 0.51
C PRO A 117 -11.72 -6.64 0.19
N PHE A 118 -11.08 -7.66 0.78
CA PHE A 118 -9.66 -7.92 0.52
C PHE A 118 -9.36 -8.24 -0.94
N GLU A 119 -10.29 -8.91 -1.63
CA GLU A 119 -10.18 -9.19 -3.07
C GLU A 119 -10.20 -7.92 -3.92
N GLU A 120 -10.88 -6.87 -3.47
CA GLU A 120 -10.84 -5.57 -4.15
C GLU A 120 -9.44 -4.97 -4.10
N ILE A 121 -8.82 -4.98 -2.91
CA ILE A 121 -7.46 -4.48 -2.69
C ILE A 121 -6.46 -5.31 -3.51
N ALA A 122 -6.54 -6.65 -3.41
CA ALA A 122 -5.64 -7.55 -4.11
C ALA A 122 -5.81 -7.46 -5.64
N GLY A 123 -7.06 -7.41 -6.12
CA GLY A 123 -7.40 -7.26 -7.52
C GLY A 123 -6.87 -5.95 -8.11
N TRP A 124 -7.02 -4.85 -7.36
CA TRP A 124 -6.47 -3.55 -7.75
C TRP A 124 -4.94 -3.61 -7.90
N ILE A 125 -4.22 -4.19 -6.93
CA ILE A 125 -2.76 -4.30 -6.98
C ILE A 125 -2.30 -5.14 -8.18
N ARG A 126 -2.95 -6.28 -8.45
CA ARG A 126 -2.64 -7.11 -9.63
C ARG A 126 -2.86 -6.33 -10.92
N HIS A 127 -3.99 -5.63 -11.04
CA HIS A 127 -4.30 -4.81 -12.21
C HIS A 127 -3.27 -3.70 -12.42
N ARG A 128 -2.92 -2.97 -11.35
CA ARG A 128 -1.98 -1.85 -11.40
C ARG A 128 -0.55 -2.26 -11.73
N THR A 129 -0.12 -3.44 -11.26
CA THR A 129 1.25 -3.92 -11.46
C THR A 129 1.41 -4.76 -12.72
N GLY A 130 0.34 -5.34 -13.25
CA GLY A 130 0.38 -6.32 -14.34
C GLY A 130 1.12 -7.61 -13.95
N LYS A 131 1.37 -7.82 -12.65
CA LYS A 131 2.15 -8.95 -12.11
C LYS A 131 1.22 -9.99 -11.49
N SER A 132 1.58 -11.25 -11.68
CA SER A 132 0.94 -12.39 -11.03
C SER A 132 2.00 -13.26 -10.37
N SER A 133 1.63 -13.90 -9.27
CA SER A 133 2.43 -14.94 -8.66
C SER A 133 2.66 -16.08 -9.67
N PRO A 134 3.83 -16.72 -9.69
CA PRO A 134 4.00 -17.95 -10.47
C PRO A 134 2.98 -18.98 -9.98
N SER A 135 2.25 -19.61 -10.93
CA SER A 135 1.35 -20.72 -10.59
C SER A 135 2.15 -21.77 -9.82
N PRO A 136 1.65 -22.29 -8.68
CA PRO A 136 2.26 -23.46 -8.10
C PRO A 136 2.26 -24.53 -9.18
N ALA A 137 3.45 -25.03 -9.56
CA ALA A 137 3.56 -26.15 -10.47
C ALA A 137 2.72 -27.29 -9.88
N SER A 138 1.65 -27.67 -10.58
CA SER A 138 0.83 -28.80 -10.22
C SER A 138 1.75 -30.00 -10.00
N LYS A 139 1.84 -30.46 -8.75
CA LYS A 139 2.39 -31.77 -8.42
C LYS A 139 1.32 -32.82 -8.64
#